data_AF-A0A0F9STK3-F1
#
_entry.id   AF-A0A0F9STK3-F1
#
_cell.length_a   1.000
_cell.length_b   1.000
_cell.length_c   1.000
_cell.angle_alpha   90.00
_cell.angle_beta   90.00
_cell.angle_gamma   90.00
#
_symmetry.space_group_name_H-M   'P 1'
#
loop_
_entity.id
_entity.type
_entity.pdbx_description
1 polymer ?
#
loop_
_entity_poly.entity_id
_entity_poly.type
_entity_poly.pdbx_seq_one_letter_code
_entity_poly.pdbx_strand_id
1 'polypeptide(L)'
;MGWNLKMKDKTKRPSKKNSNKYHREYYHNKLKNDPKFIEKRKERDKQRYYGDKEKAKQKYLKYMQKPGTKKRKLENHREWVKNNIKHVRNERNRYGRIRKKNDKSFKIKSNLRTRFWFVLQKYSSTSGEIVSKKYGINYTQIVEHLKPFPQDIENYHIDHVIPLSKFDFNNLSHIKIAFAPKNHQWLTKEQNMIKGNKLVHQDFK
;
A
#
# COMPACT_ATOMS: atom_id res chain seq x y z
N MET A 1 -63.43 21.25 -1.81
CA MET A 1 -64.19 20.41 -0.86
C MET A 1 -63.84 18.96 -1.16
N GLY A 2 -62.77 18.39 -0.62
CA GLY A 2 -62.67 17.95 0.78
C GLY A 2 -62.81 16.42 0.82
N TRP A 3 -61.83 15.70 0.26
CA TRP A 3 -61.83 14.23 0.23
C TRP A 3 -61.69 13.67 1.65
N ASN A 4 -62.72 12.97 2.10
CA ASN A 4 -62.86 12.39 3.42
C ASN A 4 -61.96 11.15 3.54
N LEU A 5 -60.72 11.36 4.02
CA LEU A 5 -59.80 10.30 4.39
C LEU A 5 -60.33 9.59 5.65
N LYS A 6 -61.04 8.47 5.45
CA LYS A 6 -61.34 7.50 6.52
C LYS A 6 -60.04 7.17 7.25
N MET A 7 -59.93 7.66 8.49
CA MET A 7 -58.83 7.32 9.39
C MET A 7 -58.80 5.80 9.56
N LYS A 8 -57.77 5.17 8.99
CA LYS A 8 -57.47 3.76 9.26
C LYS A 8 -57.11 3.63 10.74
N ASP A 9 -57.91 2.82 11.39
CA ASP A 9 -57.83 2.36 12.78
C ASP A 9 -56.37 2.16 13.26
N LYS A 10 -55.95 2.97 14.25
CA LYS A 10 -54.61 2.99 14.84
C LYS A 10 -54.37 1.86 15.86
N THR A 11 -55.31 0.91 15.99
CA THR A 11 -55.26 -0.11 17.06
C THR A 11 -54.48 -1.38 16.73
N LYS A 12 -54.05 -1.60 15.47
CA LYS A 12 -53.19 -2.76 15.14
C LYS A 12 -51.73 -2.50 15.47
N ARG A 13 -51.32 -2.88 16.70
CA ARG A 13 -49.89 -2.99 17.07
C ARG A 13 -49.16 -3.82 16.00
N PRO A 14 -48.15 -3.28 15.30
CA PRO A 14 -47.43 -4.05 14.30
C PRO A 14 -46.78 -5.26 14.96
N SER A 15 -46.90 -6.43 14.33
CA SER A 15 -46.32 -7.67 14.83
C SER A 15 -44.81 -7.50 15.12
N LYS A 16 -44.27 -8.20 16.12
CA LYS A 16 -42.85 -8.12 16.53
C LYS A 16 -41.85 -8.29 15.35
N LYS A 17 -42.23 -9.00 14.28
CA LYS A 17 -41.43 -9.12 13.05
C LYS A 17 -41.41 -7.82 12.22
N ASN A 18 -42.54 -7.12 12.13
CA ASN A 18 -42.65 -5.86 11.38
C ASN A 18 -41.99 -4.68 12.10
N SER A 19 -42.05 -4.60 13.44
CA SER A 19 -41.42 -3.49 14.18
C SER A 19 -39.90 -3.43 13.99
N ASN A 20 -39.24 -4.59 13.87
CA ASN A 20 -37.80 -4.68 13.66
C ASN A 20 -37.39 -4.22 12.24
N LYS A 21 -38.24 -4.45 11.23
CA LYS A 21 -38.03 -3.95 9.86
C LYS A 21 -38.18 -2.42 9.80
N TYR A 22 -39.27 -1.89 10.35
CA TYR A 22 -39.50 -0.44 10.43
C TYR A 22 -38.39 0.29 11.20
N HIS A 23 -37.95 -0.28 12.32
CA HIS A 23 -36.85 0.31 13.10
C HIS A 23 -35.52 0.29 12.32
N ARG A 24 -35.22 -0.79 11.58
CA ARG A 24 -34.03 -0.86 10.72
C ARG A 24 -34.09 0.16 9.59
N GLU A 25 -35.23 0.29 8.91
CA GLU A 25 -35.43 1.26 7.83
C GLU A 25 -35.33 2.70 8.33
N TYR A 26 -35.95 3.01 9.47
CA TYR A 26 -35.81 4.30 10.14
C TYR A 26 -34.35 4.63 10.45
N TYR A 27 -33.62 3.70 11.07
CA TYR A 27 -32.20 3.87 11.37
C TYR A 27 -31.37 4.04 10.11
N HIS A 28 -31.63 3.25 9.07
CA HIS A 28 -30.94 3.36 7.80
C HIS A 28 -31.16 4.73 7.14
N ASN A 29 -32.40 5.22 7.16
CA ASN A 29 -32.76 6.53 6.62
C ASN A 29 -32.07 7.67 7.40
N LYS A 30 -32.10 7.61 8.74
CA LYS A 30 -31.39 8.58 9.60
C LYS A 30 -29.87 8.56 9.40
N LEU A 31 -29.26 7.39 9.24
CA LEU A 31 -27.82 7.26 8.97
C LEU A 31 -27.41 7.78 7.59
N LYS A 32 -28.35 7.86 6.64
CA LYS A 32 -28.09 8.41 5.31
C LYS A 32 -28.24 9.92 5.26
N ASN A 33 -29.21 10.47 6.00
CA ASN A 33 -29.72 11.83 5.76
C ASN A 33 -29.55 12.80 6.94
N ASP A 34 -29.12 12.35 8.13
CA ASP A 34 -29.04 13.19 9.33
C ASP A 34 -27.61 13.20 9.93
N PRO A 35 -26.76 14.17 9.55
CA PRO A 35 -25.39 14.28 10.05
C PRO A 35 -25.30 14.36 11.58
N LYS A 36 -26.23 15.08 12.23
CA LYS A 36 -26.28 15.23 13.69
C LYS A 36 -26.55 13.90 14.38
N PHE A 37 -27.43 13.08 13.79
CA PHE A 37 -27.68 11.72 14.28
C PHE A 37 -26.44 10.81 14.16
N ILE A 38 -25.71 10.90 13.03
CA ILE A 38 -24.47 10.14 12.82
C ILE A 38 -23.41 10.53 13.86
N GLU A 39 -23.23 11.82 14.11
CA GLU A 39 -22.25 12.35 15.06
C GLU A 39 -22.56 11.93 16.49
N LYS A 40 -23.79 12.14 16.97
CA LYS A 40 -24.22 11.69 18.32
C LYS A 40 -24.04 10.18 18.51
N ARG A 41 -24.28 9.39 17.47
CA ARG A 41 -24.04 7.96 17.50
C ARG A 41 -22.54 7.62 17.62
N LYS A 42 -21.68 8.26 16.82
CA LYS A 42 -20.23 8.07 16.89
C LYS A 42 -19.70 8.37 18.28
N GLU A 43 -20.17 9.45 18.89
CA GLU A 43 -19.77 9.85 20.24
C GLU A 43 -20.20 8.80 21.28
N ARG A 44 -21.44 8.32 21.23
CA ARG A 44 -21.90 7.23 22.11
C ARG A 44 -21.10 5.93 21.91
N ASP A 45 -20.83 5.56 20.66
CA ASP A 45 -20.06 4.35 20.35
C ASP A 45 -18.60 4.48 20.85
N LYS A 46 -18.03 5.69 20.77
CA LYS A 46 -16.71 6.06 21.32
C LYS A 46 -16.70 5.96 22.84
N GLN A 47 -17.67 6.58 23.53
CA GLN A 47 -17.82 6.51 24.98
C GLN A 47 -17.96 5.06 25.46
N ARG A 48 -18.75 4.25 24.77
CA ARG A 48 -18.88 2.81 25.07
C ARG A 48 -17.58 2.04 24.92
N TYR A 49 -16.78 2.36 23.88
CA TYR A 49 -15.51 1.70 23.65
C TYR A 49 -14.45 2.08 24.69
N TYR A 50 -14.36 3.37 25.04
CA TYR A 50 -13.38 3.86 26.01
C TYR A 50 -13.80 3.67 27.47
N GLY A 51 -15.09 3.60 27.76
CA GLY A 51 -15.61 3.36 29.11
C GLY A 51 -15.31 1.96 29.66
N ASP A 52 -15.15 0.97 28.77
CA ASP A 52 -14.68 -0.37 29.15
C ASP A 52 -14.00 -1.05 27.96
N LYS A 53 -12.73 -0.66 27.76
CA LYS A 53 -11.90 -1.12 26.65
C LYS A 53 -11.71 -2.63 26.65
N GLU A 54 -11.59 -3.24 27.83
CA GLU A 54 -11.36 -4.67 27.96
C GLU A 54 -12.61 -5.45 27.57
N LYS A 55 -13.80 -5.05 28.04
CA LYS A 55 -15.06 -5.66 27.61
C LYS A 55 -15.30 -5.52 26.10
N ALA A 56 -14.95 -4.38 25.51
CA ALA A 56 -15.03 -4.17 24.07
C ALA A 56 -14.09 -5.13 23.30
N LYS A 57 -12.85 -5.28 23.78
CA LYS A 57 -11.86 -6.23 23.24
C LYS A 57 -12.33 -7.68 23.36
N GLN A 58 -12.80 -8.09 24.53
CA GLN A 58 -13.33 -9.44 24.76
C GLN A 58 -14.51 -9.76 23.84
N LYS A 59 -15.43 -8.81 23.66
CA LYS A 59 -16.54 -8.96 22.70
C LYS A 59 -16.05 -9.12 21.26
N TYR A 60 -15.04 -8.36 20.86
CA TYR A 60 -14.42 -8.48 19.52
C TYR A 60 -13.75 -9.84 19.33
N LEU A 61 -13.00 -10.32 20.33
CA LEU A 61 -12.37 -11.64 20.29
C LEU A 61 -13.41 -12.75 20.13
N LYS A 62 -14.48 -12.74 20.94
CA LYS A 62 -15.61 -13.68 20.81
C LYS A 62 -16.24 -13.64 19.42
N TYR A 63 -16.39 -12.46 18.82
CA TYR A 63 -16.87 -12.33 17.44
C TYR A 63 -15.90 -12.95 16.43
N MET A 64 -14.60 -12.73 16.57
CA MET A 64 -13.58 -13.27 15.66
C MET A 64 -13.43 -14.80 15.75
N GLN A 65 -13.79 -15.41 16.88
CA GLN A 65 -13.81 -16.87 17.07
C GLN A 65 -15.00 -17.55 16.40
N LYS A 66 -16.07 -16.83 16.04
CA LYS A 66 -17.24 -17.42 15.38
C LYS A 66 -16.84 -18.04 14.03
N PRO A 67 -17.25 -19.29 13.73
CA PRO A 67 -16.96 -19.93 12.45
C PRO A 67 -17.34 -19.07 11.24
N GLY A 68 -16.50 -19.08 10.20
CA GLY A 68 -16.73 -18.32 8.97
C GLY A 68 -16.48 -16.81 9.05
N THR A 69 -16.30 -16.23 10.25
CA THR A 69 -16.12 -14.77 10.40
C THR A 69 -14.87 -14.25 9.69
N LYS A 70 -13.74 -14.96 9.82
CA LYS A 70 -12.49 -14.60 9.14
C LYS A 70 -12.65 -14.62 7.62
N LYS A 71 -13.24 -15.69 7.08
CA LYS A 71 -13.51 -15.85 5.64
C LYS A 71 -14.40 -14.72 5.10
N ARG A 72 -15.53 -14.47 5.77
CA ARG A 72 -16.45 -13.38 5.40
C ARG A 72 -15.78 -12.00 5.43
N LYS A 73 -14.98 -11.69 6.45
CA LYS A 73 -14.26 -10.40 6.51
C LYS A 73 -13.28 -10.25 5.35
N LEU A 74 -12.56 -11.32 5.01
CA LEU A 74 -11.64 -11.32 3.88
C LEU A 74 -12.38 -11.14 2.55
N GLU A 75 -13.50 -11.84 2.36
CA GLU A 75 -14.32 -11.76 1.15
C GLU A 75 -14.93 -10.37 0.98
N ASN A 76 -15.57 -9.82 2.02
CA ASN A 76 -16.08 -8.46 2.01
C ASN A 76 -14.97 -7.43 1.74
N HIS A 77 -13.76 -7.64 2.28
CA HIS A 77 -12.63 -6.76 1.99
C HIS A 77 -12.18 -6.86 0.53
N ARG A 78 -12.09 -8.08 -0.03
CA ARG A 78 -11.77 -8.29 -1.45
C ARG A 78 -12.78 -7.64 -2.37
N GLU A 79 -14.07 -7.81 -2.09
CA GLU A 79 -15.15 -7.18 -2.83
C GLU A 79 -15.10 -5.66 -2.73
N TRP A 80 -14.88 -5.13 -1.53
CA TRP A 80 -14.69 -3.69 -1.34
C TRP A 80 -13.49 -3.17 -2.14
N VAL A 81 -12.34 -3.85 -2.10
CA VAL A 81 -11.14 -3.46 -2.88
C VAL A 81 -11.44 -3.49 -4.38
N LYS A 82 -12.15 -4.53 -4.87
CA LYS A 82 -12.56 -4.65 -6.27
C LYS A 82 -13.43 -3.45 -6.70
N ASN A 83 -14.42 -3.10 -5.87
CA ASN A 83 -15.35 -2.00 -6.14
C ASN A 83 -14.71 -0.61 -5.92
N ASN A 84 -13.59 -0.52 -5.20
CA ASN A 84 -12.93 0.74 -4.83
C ASN A 84 -11.47 0.81 -5.30
N ILE A 85 -11.13 0.13 -6.41
CA ILE A 85 -9.74 -0.05 -6.84
C ILE A 85 -8.99 1.27 -7.05
N LYS A 86 -9.66 2.31 -7.57
CA LYS A 86 -9.07 3.65 -7.76
C LYS A 86 -8.67 4.27 -6.43
N HIS A 87 -9.55 4.20 -5.42
CA HIS A 87 -9.28 4.70 -4.09
C HIS A 87 -8.10 3.96 -3.45
N VAL A 88 -8.09 2.63 -3.50
CA VAL A 88 -7.00 1.80 -2.95
C VAL A 88 -5.65 2.12 -3.60
N ARG A 89 -5.62 2.28 -4.93
CA ARG A 89 -4.41 2.67 -5.67
C ARG A 89 -3.93 4.06 -5.26
N ASN A 90 -4.85 5.02 -5.14
CA ASN A 90 -4.53 6.39 -4.73
C ASN A 90 -3.92 6.44 -3.32
N GLU A 91 -4.52 5.75 -2.35
CA GLU A 91 -4.00 5.70 -0.98
C GLU A 91 -2.63 4.99 -0.93
N ARG A 92 -2.45 3.88 -1.66
CA ARG A 92 -1.16 3.20 -1.76
C ARG A 92 -0.09 4.12 -2.35
N ASN A 93 -0.42 4.85 -3.42
CA ASN A 93 0.50 5.79 -4.06
C ASN A 93 0.84 6.96 -3.12
N ARG A 94 -0.16 7.52 -2.42
CA ARG A 94 0.03 8.58 -1.43
C ARG A 94 0.96 8.14 -0.31
N TYR A 95 0.68 7.00 0.32
CA TYR A 95 1.55 6.43 1.35
C TYR A 95 2.98 6.18 0.82
N GLY A 96 3.10 5.63 -0.39
CA GLY A 96 4.38 5.40 -1.05
C GLY A 96 5.18 6.69 -1.26
N ARG A 97 4.54 7.78 -1.70
CA ARG A 97 5.18 9.10 -1.87
C ARG A 97 5.67 9.66 -0.54
N ILE A 98 4.82 9.65 0.48
CA ILE A 98 5.16 10.14 1.83
C ILE A 98 6.35 9.35 2.39
N ARG A 99 6.32 8.02 2.29
CA ARG A 99 7.41 7.17 2.78
C ARG A 99 8.72 7.45 2.03
N LYS A 100 8.70 7.61 0.71
CA LYS A 100 9.92 7.96 -0.06
C LYS A 100 10.49 9.33 0.31
N LYS A 101 9.65 10.29 0.72
CA LYS A 101 10.10 11.61 1.19
C LYS A 101 10.80 11.50 2.55
N ASN A 102 10.26 10.68 3.45
CA ASN A 102 10.71 10.63 4.85
C ASN A 102 11.78 9.55 5.10
N ASP A 103 11.86 8.51 4.26
CA ASP A 103 12.77 7.38 4.40
C ASP A 103 13.64 7.27 3.14
N LYS A 104 14.84 7.87 3.21
CA LYS A 104 15.84 7.86 2.12
C LYS A 104 16.21 6.42 1.71
N SER A 105 16.35 5.52 2.67
CA SER A 105 16.65 4.10 2.41
C SER A 105 15.52 3.45 1.59
N PHE A 106 14.27 3.72 1.92
CA PHE A 106 13.12 3.22 1.16
C PHE A 106 13.03 3.81 -0.25
N LYS A 107 13.38 5.11 -0.43
CA LYS A 107 13.49 5.75 -1.74
C LYS A 107 14.52 5.03 -2.62
N ILE A 108 15.73 4.81 -2.08
CA ILE A 108 16.82 4.14 -2.81
C ILE A 108 16.43 2.69 -3.17
N LYS A 109 15.95 1.89 -2.21
CA LYS A 109 15.53 0.50 -2.48
C LYS A 109 14.43 0.43 -3.55
N SER A 110 13.51 1.39 -3.54
CA SER A 110 12.45 1.47 -4.55
C SER A 110 13.02 1.76 -5.94
N ASN A 111 13.93 2.73 -6.04
CA ASN A 111 14.57 3.11 -7.30
C ASN A 111 15.43 1.97 -7.88
N LEU A 112 16.23 1.29 -7.05
CA LEU A 112 17.05 0.15 -7.48
C LEU A 112 16.19 -1.01 -8.00
N ARG A 113 15.05 -1.31 -7.36
CA ARG A 113 14.10 -2.32 -7.86
C ARG A 113 13.53 -1.95 -9.22
N THR A 114 13.12 -0.69 -9.39
CA THR A 114 12.61 -0.20 -10.68
C THR A 114 13.69 -0.29 -11.76
N ARG A 115 14.93 0.10 -11.46
CA ARG A 115 16.07 -0.01 -12.40
C ARG A 115 16.34 -1.47 -12.79
N PHE A 116 16.39 -2.38 -11.82
CA PHE A 116 16.56 -3.80 -12.08
C PHE A 116 15.45 -4.36 -12.99
N TRP A 117 14.20 -3.97 -12.74
CA TRP A 117 13.08 -4.35 -13.59
C TRP A 117 13.26 -3.89 -15.04
N PHE A 118 13.62 -2.62 -15.27
CA PHE A 118 13.90 -2.09 -16.61
C PHE A 118 15.04 -2.83 -17.31
N VAL A 119 16.09 -3.20 -16.56
CA VAL A 119 17.25 -3.91 -17.08
C VAL A 119 16.86 -5.31 -17.56
N LEU A 120 16.09 -6.05 -16.78
CA LEU A 120 15.61 -7.36 -17.21
C LEU A 120 14.69 -7.27 -18.42
N GLN A 121 13.78 -6.29 -18.46
CA GLN A 121 12.91 -6.06 -19.62
C GLN A 121 13.71 -5.72 -20.89
N LYS A 122 14.85 -5.04 -20.76
CA LYS A 122 15.66 -4.60 -21.90
C LYS A 122 16.68 -5.64 -22.37
N TYR A 123 17.32 -6.35 -21.45
CA TYR A 123 18.52 -7.16 -21.74
C TYR A 123 18.34 -8.65 -21.44
N SER A 124 17.26 -9.07 -20.78
CA SER A 124 16.98 -10.49 -20.54
C SER A 124 15.97 -11.02 -21.55
N SER A 125 16.20 -12.26 -22.00
CA SER A 125 15.23 -13.02 -22.80
C SER A 125 14.01 -13.47 -21.97
N THR A 126 14.09 -13.41 -20.64
CA THR A 126 13.07 -13.94 -19.74
C THR A 126 12.05 -12.85 -19.36
N SER A 127 10.83 -12.94 -19.88
CA SER A 127 9.70 -12.04 -19.59
C SER A 127 8.94 -12.36 -18.29
N GLY A 128 9.51 -13.18 -17.40
CA GLY A 128 8.84 -13.75 -16.22
C GLY A 128 8.84 -12.89 -14.96
N GLU A 129 8.37 -13.47 -13.84
CA GLU A 129 8.30 -12.79 -12.54
C GLU A 129 9.67 -12.30 -12.05
N ILE A 130 9.84 -10.98 -12.01
CA ILE A 130 11.07 -10.30 -11.61
C ILE A 130 11.19 -10.27 -10.08
N VAL A 131 11.50 -11.43 -9.50
CA VAL A 131 11.75 -11.55 -8.07
C VAL A 131 13.24 -11.35 -7.82
N SER A 132 13.64 -10.16 -7.38
CA SER A 132 15.04 -9.84 -6.97
C SER A 132 15.72 -10.91 -6.10
N LYS A 133 14.96 -11.60 -5.24
CA LYS A 133 15.45 -12.73 -4.42
C LYS A 133 15.94 -13.92 -5.25
N LYS A 134 15.28 -14.24 -6.37
CA LYS A 134 15.71 -15.28 -7.32
C LYS A 134 17.13 -15.01 -7.84
N TYR A 135 17.46 -13.73 -7.99
CA TYR A 135 18.74 -13.27 -8.50
C TYR A 135 19.79 -13.02 -7.40
N GLY A 136 19.44 -13.24 -6.12
CA GLY A 136 20.34 -13.00 -4.99
C GLY A 136 20.61 -11.52 -4.69
N ILE A 137 19.79 -10.60 -5.20
CA ILE A 137 20.03 -9.16 -5.04
C ILE A 137 19.59 -8.70 -3.64
N ASN A 138 20.53 -8.13 -2.87
CA ASN A 138 20.27 -7.58 -1.54
C ASN A 138 20.33 -6.05 -1.53
N TYR A 139 19.20 -5.40 -1.78
CA TYR A 139 19.12 -3.93 -1.75
C TYR A 139 19.42 -3.31 -0.38
N THR A 140 19.32 -4.07 0.72
CA THR A 140 19.69 -3.55 2.03
C THR A 140 21.21 -3.39 2.13
N GLN A 141 21.98 -4.35 1.64
CA GLN A 141 23.45 -4.24 1.59
C GLN A 141 23.92 -3.12 0.67
N ILE A 142 23.28 -2.92 -0.49
CA ILE A 142 23.61 -1.80 -1.39
C ILE A 142 23.35 -0.46 -0.70
N VAL A 143 22.20 -0.31 -0.03
CA VAL A 143 21.89 0.92 0.72
C VAL A 143 22.88 1.16 1.85
N GLU A 144 23.31 0.11 2.55
CA GLU A 144 24.30 0.23 3.62
C GLU A 144 25.66 0.68 3.08
N HIS A 145 26.09 0.12 1.95
CA HIS A 145 27.33 0.52 1.28
C HIS A 145 27.29 1.98 0.78
N LEU A 146 26.13 2.47 0.38
CA LEU A 146 25.93 3.86 -0.06
C LEU A 146 25.83 4.86 1.09
N LYS A 147 25.93 4.45 2.36
CA LYS A 147 26.01 5.38 3.48
C LYS A 147 27.45 5.86 3.70
N PRO A 148 27.64 7.10 4.20
CA PRO A 148 26.61 8.10 4.50
C PRO A 148 25.96 8.66 3.23
N PHE A 149 24.67 9.02 3.32
CA PHE A 149 23.98 9.63 2.18
C PHE A 149 24.43 11.09 2.01
N PRO A 150 24.62 11.57 0.77
CA PRO A 150 24.85 12.97 0.50
C PRO A 150 23.78 13.86 1.14
N GLN A 151 24.19 15.04 1.62
CA GLN A 151 23.28 16.00 2.24
C GLN A 151 22.24 16.47 1.22
N ASP A 152 22.68 16.85 0.02
CA ASP A 152 21.84 17.17 -1.12
C ASP A 152 21.63 15.94 -2.04
N ILE A 153 20.88 14.96 -1.56
CA ILE A 153 20.62 13.72 -2.31
C ILE A 153 19.93 13.94 -3.66
N GLU A 154 19.28 15.09 -3.86
CA GLU A 154 18.60 15.38 -5.13
C GLU A 154 19.58 15.77 -6.22
N ASN A 155 20.79 16.24 -5.90
CA ASN A 155 21.83 16.51 -6.88
C ASN A 155 22.71 15.30 -7.23
N TYR A 156 22.50 14.18 -6.53
CA TYR A 156 23.27 12.94 -6.74
C TYR A 156 22.42 11.85 -7.38
N HIS A 157 23.06 11.05 -8.22
CA HIS A 157 22.54 9.81 -8.76
C HIS A 157 23.30 8.63 -8.16
N ILE A 158 22.56 7.52 -8.01
CA ILE A 158 23.19 6.22 -7.80
C ILE A 158 23.52 5.68 -9.18
N ASP A 159 24.81 5.50 -9.41
CA ASP A 159 25.37 5.01 -10.67
C ASP A 159 26.06 3.66 -10.46
N HIS A 160 26.25 2.93 -11.56
CA HIS A 160 27.02 1.69 -11.56
C HIS A 160 28.47 1.96 -12.00
N VAL A 161 29.45 1.53 -11.20
CA VAL A 161 30.88 1.66 -11.52
C VAL A 161 31.19 1.01 -12.88
N ILE A 162 30.74 -0.24 -13.04
CA ILE A 162 30.70 -0.96 -14.30
C ILE A 162 29.31 -0.76 -14.93
N PRO A 163 29.21 -0.15 -16.12
CA PRO A 163 27.94 0.07 -16.81
C PRO A 163 27.17 -1.23 -17.01
N LEU A 164 25.85 -1.16 -16.81
CA LEU A 164 24.97 -2.33 -16.95
C LEU A 164 25.06 -2.97 -18.35
N SER A 165 25.29 -2.18 -19.40
CA SER A 165 25.46 -2.69 -20.78
C SER A 165 26.65 -3.62 -20.98
N LYS A 166 27.56 -3.72 -20.01
CA LYS A 166 28.73 -4.63 -20.06
C LYS A 166 28.43 -6.02 -19.49
N PHE A 167 27.25 -6.22 -18.90
CA PHE A 167 26.85 -7.50 -18.31
C PHE A 167 25.87 -8.24 -19.20
N ASP A 168 26.01 -9.57 -19.25
CA ASP A 168 24.98 -10.47 -19.79
C ASP A 168 23.93 -10.81 -18.70
N PHE A 169 22.69 -10.37 -18.90
CA PHE A 169 21.56 -10.57 -17.99
C PHE A 169 20.83 -11.91 -18.16
N ASN A 170 21.34 -12.81 -19.01
CA ASN A 170 20.95 -14.22 -19.00
C ASN A 170 21.85 -15.05 -18.07
N ASN A 171 22.99 -14.50 -17.64
CA ASN A 171 23.89 -15.11 -16.68
C ASN A 171 23.65 -14.60 -15.25
N LEU A 172 23.25 -15.50 -14.34
CA LEU A 172 22.98 -15.16 -12.94
C LEU A 172 24.19 -14.55 -12.20
N SER A 173 25.40 -15.00 -12.51
CA SER A 173 26.63 -14.49 -11.89
C SER A 173 26.88 -13.03 -12.27
N HIS A 174 26.65 -12.68 -13.53
CA HIS A 174 26.74 -11.30 -14.01
C HIS A 174 25.71 -10.40 -13.33
N ILE A 175 24.47 -10.88 -13.14
CA ILE A 175 23.44 -10.13 -12.42
C ILE A 175 23.87 -9.83 -10.98
N LYS A 176 24.44 -10.83 -10.29
CA LYS A 176 24.93 -10.67 -8.92
C LYS A 176 26.04 -9.63 -8.84
N ILE A 177 26.98 -9.64 -9.78
CA ILE A 177 28.08 -8.66 -9.85
C ILE A 177 27.55 -7.27 -10.18
N ALA A 178 26.70 -7.16 -11.20
CA ALA A 178 26.10 -5.91 -11.64
C ALA A 178 25.35 -5.22 -10.49
N PHE A 179 24.64 -5.99 -9.66
CA PHE A 179 23.89 -5.49 -8.51
C PHE A 179 24.59 -5.69 -7.16
N ALA A 180 25.90 -5.97 -7.14
CA ALA A 180 26.67 -6.03 -5.91
C ALA A 180 26.82 -4.63 -5.29
N PRO A 181 26.91 -4.50 -3.96
CA PRO A 181 27.12 -3.20 -3.32
C PRO A 181 28.31 -2.44 -3.90
N LYS A 182 29.45 -3.13 -4.11
CA LYS A 182 30.69 -2.56 -4.67
C LYS A 182 30.55 -1.98 -6.07
N ASN A 183 29.54 -2.38 -6.84
CA ASN A 183 29.31 -1.83 -8.18
C ASN A 183 28.44 -0.56 -8.15
N HIS A 184 28.04 -0.05 -6.98
CA HIS A 184 27.22 1.16 -6.87
C HIS A 184 28.02 2.30 -6.24
N GLN A 185 27.87 3.50 -6.79
CA GLN A 185 28.50 4.71 -6.28
C GLN A 185 27.57 5.92 -6.37
N TRP A 186 27.89 6.95 -5.60
CA TRP A 186 27.30 8.27 -5.76
C TRP A 186 28.08 9.05 -6.81
N LEU A 187 27.37 9.61 -7.78
CA LEU A 187 27.90 10.63 -8.68
C LEU A 187 26.97 11.81 -8.69
N THR A 188 27.48 13.02 -8.89
CA THR A 188 26.59 14.15 -9.19
C THR A 188 25.87 13.88 -10.51
N LYS A 189 24.71 14.53 -10.68
CA LYS A 189 23.95 14.46 -11.95
C LYS A 189 24.84 14.72 -13.15
N GLU A 190 25.64 15.78 -13.09
CA GLU A 190 26.56 16.20 -14.15
C GLU A 190 27.61 15.13 -14.46
N GLN A 191 28.33 14.64 -13.43
CA GLN A 191 29.34 13.59 -13.59
C GLN A 191 28.74 12.32 -14.21
N ASN A 192 27.55 11.92 -13.76
CA ASN A 192 26.86 10.75 -14.29
C ASN A 192 26.48 10.91 -15.77
N MET A 193 26.08 12.12 -16.20
CA MET A 193 25.77 12.41 -17.60
C MET A 193 27.04 12.37 -18.48
N ILE A 194 28.15 12.94 -18.00
CA ILE A 194 29.44 12.93 -18.70
C ILE A 194 29.99 11.50 -18.84
N LYS A 195 29.85 10.68 -17.79
CA LYS A 195 30.29 9.28 -17.77
C LYS A 195 29.58 8.45 -18.83
N GLY A 196 28.25 8.51 -18.89
CA GLY A 196 27.46 7.62 -19.74
C GLY A 196 27.77 6.13 -19.52
N ASN A 197 28.06 5.41 -20.62
CA ASN A 197 28.41 3.99 -20.62
C ASN A 197 29.92 3.70 -20.53
N LYS A 198 30.73 4.66 -20.05
CA LYS A 198 32.17 4.49 -19.85
C LYS A 198 32.47 3.92 -18.46
N LEU A 199 33.60 3.20 -18.34
CA LEU A 199 34.13 2.76 -17.06
C LEU A 199 34.75 3.95 -16.32
N VAL A 200 34.49 4.07 -15.02
CA VAL A 200 35.02 5.17 -14.19
C VAL A 200 36.34 4.81 -13.53
N HIS A 201 36.68 3.52 -13.42
CA HIS A 201 37.89 3.06 -12.73
C HIS A 201 38.79 2.21 -13.62
N GLN A 202 40.10 2.43 -13.52
CA GLN A 202 41.13 1.65 -14.22
C GLN A 202 41.29 0.22 -13.69
N ASP A 203 40.77 -0.06 -12.49
CA ASP A 203 40.97 -1.33 -11.75
C ASP A 203 40.00 -2.45 -12.16
N PHE A 204 39.15 -2.20 -13.16
CA PHE A 204 38.21 -3.18 -13.72
C PHE A 204 38.46 -3.43 -15.21
N LYS A 205 39.72 -3.33 -15.65
CA LYS A 205 40.17 -3.83 -16.96
C LYS A 205 40.46 -5.32 -16.90
#